data_AF-U9SLI1-F1
#
_entry.id   AF-U9SLI1-F1
#
_cell.length_a   1.000
_cell.length_b   1.000
_cell.length_c   1.000
_cell.angle_alpha   90.00
_cell.angle_beta   90.00
_cell.angle_gamma   90.00
#
_symmetry.space_group_name_H-M   'P 1'
#
loop_
_entity.id
_entity.type
_entity.pdbx_description
1 polymer ?
#
loop_
_entity_poly.entity_id
_entity_poly.type
_entity_poly.pdbx_seq_one_letter_code
_entity_poly.pdbx_strand_id
1 'polypeptide(L)'
;MEGWTSGNSDIDKFIKDTMCKPKNYSRKYSYSFLEWVPFDRFTDIKEIGEGGFAKVYSATWIDGKSEYYENDDGSWGKVSPNPIKIALKRLNGSQNMSDKYLNELKIHWKISNGAGLTFYGLTKDPETKEFMMIIQFADEGNLRIDLKHKDFHSGNILQTGTTFISDFGLSGPANEQKSDDKVVYGVMPYIAPEVLNGEPYTSSSDIYSVGVIMAELSSGKPPFYNKKHDLSLALAI
;
A
#
# COMPACT_ATOMS: atom_id res chain seq x y z
N MET A 1 -3.12 29.30 1.44
CA MET A 1 -3.67 28.30 0.50
C MET A 1 -5.17 28.25 0.69
N GLU A 2 -5.90 29.13 0.00
CA GLU A 2 -7.36 29.10 -0.06
C GLU A 2 -7.75 29.19 -1.53
N GLY A 3 -8.74 28.40 -1.96
CA GLY A 3 -9.31 28.49 -3.32
C GLY A 3 -9.58 27.17 -4.04
N TRP A 4 -9.16 26.01 -3.51
CA TRP A 4 -9.48 24.71 -4.10
C TRP A 4 -10.51 23.93 -3.27
N THR A 5 -11.31 23.11 -3.95
CA THR A 5 -12.22 22.13 -3.35
C THR A 5 -12.29 20.90 -4.26
N SER A 6 -12.40 19.73 -3.66
CA SER A 6 -12.67 18.47 -4.37
C SER A 6 -14.14 18.27 -4.73
N GLY A 7 -15.01 19.14 -4.22
CA GLY A 7 -16.47 18.94 -4.22
C GLY A 7 -16.94 17.90 -3.20
N ASN A 8 -16.06 17.46 -2.28
CA ASN A 8 -16.40 16.58 -1.15
C ASN A 8 -15.77 17.11 0.14
N SER A 9 -16.60 17.46 1.13
CA SER A 9 -16.16 18.10 2.38
C SER A 9 -15.27 17.21 3.24
N ASP A 10 -15.46 15.89 3.21
CA ASP A 10 -14.68 14.95 4.01
C ASP A 10 -13.26 14.78 3.45
N ILE A 11 -13.13 14.76 2.12
CA ILE A 11 -11.83 14.75 1.44
C ILE A 11 -11.12 16.09 1.65
N ASP A 12 -11.82 17.21 1.48
CA ASP A 12 -11.25 18.54 1.69
C ASP A 12 -10.74 18.68 3.13
N LYS A 13 -11.52 18.21 4.10
CA LYS A 13 -11.10 18.16 5.51
C LYS A 13 -9.90 17.26 5.71
N PHE A 14 -9.92 16.03 5.18
CA PHE A 14 -8.82 15.09 5.32
C PHE A 14 -7.50 15.64 4.79
N ILE A 15 -7.51 16.24 3.58
CA ILE A 15 -6.33 16.86 2.99
C ILE A 15 -5.83 18.02 3.87
N LYS A 16 -6.72 18.91 4.31
CA LYS A 16 -6.36 20.03 5.22
C LYS A 16 -5.77 19.54 6.54
N ASP A 17 -6.31 18.47 7.11
CA ASP A 17 -5.78 17.86 8.34
C ASP A 17 -4.34 17.36 8.15
N THR A 18 -3.95 16.93 6.94
CA THR A 18 -2.54 16.55 6.67
C THR A 18 -1.57 17.74 6.63
N MET A 19 -2.07 18.93 6.34
CA MET A 19 -1.29 20.18 6.32
C MET A 19 -1.06 20.73 7.74
N CYS A 20 -2.01 20.49 8.65
CA CYS A 20 -1.99 20.99 10.02
C CYS A 20 -1.19 20.07 10.96
N LYS A 21 0.15 20.22 11.03
CA LYS A 21 0.97 19.54 12.07
C LYS A 21 1.23 20.43 13.30
N PRO A 22 1.34 19.84 14.51
CA PRO A 22 1.58 20.59 15.75
C PRO A 22 2.96 21.28 15.75
N LYS A 23 3.03 22.45 16.40
CA LYS A 23 4.14 23.44 16.40
C LYS A 23 5.53 22.95 16.86
N ASN A 24 5.69 21.68 17.25
CA ASN A 24 6.91 21.16 17.87
C ASN A 24 7.77 20.25 16.96
N TYR A 25 7.42 20.07 15.69
CA TYR A 25 8.30 19.39 14.73
C TYR A 25 9.32 20.38 14.14
N SER A 26 10.60 20.03 14.19
CA SER A 26 11.70 20.86 13.68
C SER A 26 11.46 21.28 12.23
N ARG A 27 11.53 22.59 11.97
CA ARG A 27 11.31 23.29 10.67
C ARG A 27 12.19 22.85 9.49
N LYS A 28 13.01 21.80 9.62
CA LYS A 28 14.14 21.51 8.72
C LYS A 28 13.89 20.39 7.70
N TYR A 29 12.68 19.84 7.61
CA TYR A 29 12.37 18.75 6.70
C TYR A 29 11.18 19.10 5.80
N SER A 30 11.33 18.75 4.51
CA SER A 30 10.34 18.82 3.43
C SER A 30 8.90 18.62 3.93
N TYR A 31 8.05 19.61 3.67
CA TYR A 31 6.62 19.53 3.98
C TYR A 31 5.97 18.47 3.10
N SER A 32 5.78 17.27 3.63
CA SER A 32 4.93 16.26 3.00
C SER A 32 3.51 16.39 3.54
N PHE A 33 2.62 16.94 2.71
CA PHE A 33 1.17 16.97 2.90
C PHE A 33 0.51 16.47 1.61
N LEU A 34 -0.76 16.09 1.70
CA LEU A 34 -1.52 15.67 0.53
C LEU A 34 -1.95 16.88 -0.30
N GLU A 35 -1.87 16.76 -1.63
CA GLU A 35 -2.33 17.79 -2.56
C GLU A 35 -3.65 17.39 -3.23
N TRP A 36 -4.54 18.36 -3.42
CA TRP A 36 -5.62 18.22 -4.38
C TRP A 36 -5.14 18.69 -5.74
N VAL A 37 -5.17 17.82 -6.74
CA VAL A 37 -4.64 18.11 -8.07
C VAL A 37 -5.75 18.02 -9.12
N PRO A 38 -6.01 19.10 -9.89
CA PRO A 38 -6.92 19.04 -11.03
C PRO A 38 -6.49 17.96 -12.04
N PHE A 39 -7.46 17.22 -12.57
CA PHE A 39 -7.17 16.06 -13.42
C PHE A 39 -6.45 16.42 -14.73
N ASP A 40 -6.65 17.63 -15.23
CA ASP A 40 -6.00 18.15 -16.45
C ASP A 40 -4.49 18.40 -16.28
N ARG A 41 -3.92 18.18 -15.08
CA ARG A 41 -2.48 18.23 -14.80
C ARG A 41 -1.77 16.89 -15.05
N PHE A 42 -2.51 15.86 -15.46
CA PHE A 42 -1.97 14.55 -15.80
C PHE A 42 -1.96 14.33 -17.32
N THR A 43 -0.82 13.91 -17.85
CA THR A 43 -0.64 13.51 -19.25
C THR A 43 -0.17 12.06 -19.35
N ASP A 44 -0.13 11.51 -20.57
CA ASP A 44 0.37 10.16 -20.85
C ASP A 44 -0.30 9.06 -20.01
N ILE A 45 -1.59 9.24 -19.74
CA ILE A 45 -2.37 8.34 -18.89
C ILE A 45 -2.55 7.01 -19.62
N LYS A 46 -2.04 5.93 -19.02
CA LYS A 46 -2.11 4.57 -19.55
C LYS A 46 -2.54 3.60 -18.47
N GLU A 47 -3.53 2.76 -18.74
CA GLU A 47 -3.91 1.67 -17.84
C GLU A 47 -2.76 0.65 -17.74
N ILE A 48 -2.36 0.31 -16.52
CA ILE A 48 -1.27 -0.64 -16.24
C ILE A 48 -1.73 -1.88 -15.46
N GLY A 49 -2.98 -1.88 -14.99
CA GLY A 49 -3.56 -3.04 -14.35
C GLY A 49 -4.98 -2.79 -13.85
N GLU A 50 -5.80 -3.82 -13.95
CA GLU A 50 -7.13 -3.88 -13.38
C GLU A 50 -7.22 -5.11 -12.48
N GLY A 51 -7.69 -4.92 -11.25
CA GLY A 51 -8.02 -5.99 -10.32
C GLY A 51 -9.43 -5.82 -9.77
N GLY A 52 -9.89 -6.80 -8.98
CA GLY A 52 -11.26 -6.79 -8.43
C GLY A 52 -11.62 -5.59 -7.55
N PHE A 53 -10.64 -4.79 -7.12
CA PHE A 53 -10.83 -3.67 -6.19
C PHE A 53 -10.50 -2.29 -6.78
N ALA A 54 -9.69 -2.21 -7.83
CA ALA A 54 -9.24 -0.93 -8.39
C ALA A 54 -8.65 -1.10 -9.80
N LYS A 55 -8.78 -0.04 -10.60
CA LYS A 55 -7.97 0.18 -11.80
C LYS A 55 -6.76 1.05 -11.47
N VAL A 56 -5.61 0.75 -12.04
CA VAL A 56 -4.37 1.51 -11.85
C VAL A 56 -3.86 1.99 -13.20
N TYR A 57 -3.46 3.25 -13.24
CA TYR A 57 -2.91 3.91 -14.41
C TYR A 57 -1.52 4.45 -14.09
N SER A 58 -0.61 4.46 -15.07
CA SER A 58 0.55 5.33 -15.03
C SER A 58 0.20 6.68 -15.66
N ALA A 59 0.76 7.77 -15.16
CA ALA A 59 0.65 9.08 -15.79
C ALA A 59 1.88 9.95 -15.48
N THR A 60 2.04 11.03 -16.24
CA THR A 60 2.98 12.12 -15.96
C THR A 60 2.22 13.24 -15.27
N TRP A 61 2.62 13.62 -14.05
CA TRP A 61 2.12 14.81 -13.38
C TRP A 61 3.01 15.99 -13.75
N ILE A 62 2.49 16.94 -14.54
CA ILE A 62 3.30 18.00 -15.16
C ILE A 62 3.86 19.02 -14.17
N ASP A 63 3.13 19.28 -13.08
CA ASP A 63 3.59 20.20 -12.04
C ASP A 63 4.58 19.53 -11.08
N GLY A 64 4.44 18.22 -10.90
CA GLY A 64 5.05 17.45 -9.84
C GLY A 64 4.62 17.89 -8.44
N LYS A 65 5.27 17.32 -7.42
CA LYS A 65 4.99 17.66 -6.03
C LYS A 65 5.35 19.12 -5.75
N SER A 66 4.46 19.85 -5.10
CA SER A 66 4.75 21.22 -4.69
C SER A 66 5.82 21.23 -3.59
N GLU A 67 7.00 21.76 -3.93
CA GLU A 67 8.07 22.00 -2.97
C GLU A 67 8.22 23.50 -2.69
N TYR A 68 8.43 23.82 -1.42
CA TYR A 68 8.62 25.18 -0.93
C TYR A 68 9.89 25.25 -0.11
N TYR A 69 10.60 26.36 -0.24
CA TYR A 69 11.76 26.67 0.58
C TYR A 69 11.53 28.00 1.30
N GLU A 70 12.05 28.11 2.51
CA GLU A 70 12.05 29.35 3.27
C GLU A 70 13.29 30.15 2.84
N ASN A 71 13.07 31.39 2.44
CA ASN A 71 14.13 32.36 2.17
C ASN A 71 14.69 32.89 3.50
N ASP A 72 15.89 33.47 3.47
CA ASP A 72 16.54 34.05 4.66
C ASP A 72 15.71 35.20 5.30
N ASP A 73 14.82 35.82 4.53
CA ASP A 73 13.89 36.87 4.98
C ASP A 73 12.58 36.32 5.59
N GLY A 74 12.42 34.98 5.67
CA GLY A 74 11.22 34.30 6.14
C GLY A 74 10.08 34.24 5.12
N SER A 75 10.28 34.71 3.89
CA SER A 75 9.34 34.49 2.79
C SER A 75 9.46 33.07 2.23
N TRP A 76 8.43 32.59 1.55
CA TRP A 76 8.43 31.25 0.95
C TRP A 76 8.60 31.33 -0.56
N GLY A 77 9.62 30.67 -1.09
CA GLY A 77 9.78 30.42 -2.52
C GLY A 77 9.11 29.11 -2.92
N LYS A 78 8.48 29.07 -4.11
CA LYS A 78 7.97 27.84 -4.72
C LYS A 78 9.01 27.31 -5.70
N VAL A 79 9.38 26.04 -5.58
CA VAL A 79 10.26 25.37 -6.55
C VAL A 79 9.55 25.28 -7.90
N SER A 80 10.31 25.39 -8.98
CA SER A 80 9.78 25.26 -10.33
C SER A 80 9.11 23.89 -10.51
N PRO A 81 8.02 23.80 -11.31
CA PRO A 81 7.43 22.53 -11.71
C PRO A 81 8.47 21.51 -12.16
N ASN A 82 8.39 20.29 -11.64
CA ASN A 82 9.25 19.19 -12.03
C ASN A 82 8.38 17.98 -12.40
N PRO A 83 8.15 17.71 -13.71
CA PRO A 83 7.32 16.61 -14.13
C PRO A 83 7.80 15.27 -13.55
N ILE A 84 6.89 14.53 -12.91
CA ILE A 84 7.19 13.21 -12.34
C ILE A 84 6.23 12.15 -12.86
N LYS A 85 6.75 10.94 -13.01
CA LYS A 85 5.93 9.76 -13.31
C LYS A 85 5.26 9.27 -12.02
N ILE A 86 3.95 9.09 -12.08
CA ILE A 86 3.12 8.67 -10.95
C ILE A 86 2.22 7.50 -11.33
N ALA A 87 1.66 6.85 -10.32
CA ALA A 87 0.54 5.94 -10.48
C ALA A 87 -0.75 6.60 -9.97
N LEU A 88 -1.82 6.48 -10.76
CA LEU A 88 -3.17 6.85 -10.37
C LEU A 88 -3.94 5.57 -10.03
N LYS A 89 -4.27 5.37 -8.76
CA LYS A 89 -5.12 4.26 -8.30
C LYS A 89 -6.55 4.75 -8.17
N ARG A 90 -7.44 4.26 -9.04
CA ARG A 90 -8.87 4.58 -9.00
C ARG A 90 -9.55 3.88 -7.83
N LEU A 91 -10.38 4.62 -7.11
CA LEU A 91 -11.24 4.10 -6.05
C LEU A 91 -12.61 3.79 -6.64
N ASN A 92 -12.79 2.59 -7.18
CA ASN A 92 -14.02 2.20 -7.86
C ASN A 92 -15.23 2.35 -6.92
N GLY A 93 -16.31 2.98 -7.38
CA GLY A 93 -17.52 3.23 -6.60
C GLY A 93 -17.43 4.40 -5.60
N SER A 94 -16.36 5.19 -5.62
CA SER A 94 -16.15 6.32 -4.70
C SER A 94 -17.02 7.56 -4.98
N GLN A 95 -17.91 7.50 -5.97
CA GLN A 95 -18.87 8.58 -6.28
C GLN A 95 -19.70 8.95 -5.04
N ASN A 96 -20.06 7.95 -4.24
CA ASN A 96 -20.71 8.09 -2.93
C ASN A 96 -19.72 7.68 -1.85
N MET A 97 -18.89 8.64 -1.42
CA MET A 97 -17.86 8.39 -0.41
C MET A 97 -18.47 7.83 0.88
N SER A 98 -18.06 6.61 1.25
CA SER A 98 -18.42 6.00 2.53
C SER A 98 -17.26 6.08 3.53
N ASP A 99 -17.55 5.92 4.82
CA ASP A 99 -16.55 5.87 5.89
C ASP A 99 -15.43 4.86 5.62
N LYS A 100 -15.75 3.77 4.90
CA LYS A 100 -14.80 2.73 4.50
C LYS A 100 -13.69 3.28 3.60
N TYR A 101 -14.01 4.08 2.59
CA TYR A 101 -13.02 4.66 1.67
C TYR A 101 -12.16 5.70 2.37
N LEU A 102 -12.77 6.54 3.21
CA LEU A 102 -12.03 7.53 3.99
C LEU A 102 -11.05 6.86 4.95
N ASN A 103 -11.43 5.72 5.54
CA ASN A 103 -10.54 4.93 6.37
C ASN A 103 -9.37 4.34 5.55
N GLU A 104 -9.61 3.83 4.34
CA GLU A 104 -8.54 3.36 3.44
C GLU A 104 -7.52 4.48 3.14
N LEU A 105 -7.99 5.69 2.82
CA LEU A 105 -7.13 6.86 2.58
C LEU A 105 -6.29 7.22 3.81
N LYS A 106 -6.90 7.22 5.00
CA LYS A 106 -6.22 7.50 6.28
C LYS A 106 -5.16 6.45 6.60
N ILE A 107 -5.45 5.17 6.34
CA ILE A 107 -4.49 4.08 6.54
C ILE A 107 -3.32 4.23 5.57
N HIS A 108 -3.61 4.48 4.29
CA HIS A 108 -2.57 4.64 3.28
C HIS A 108 -1.63 5.82 3.60
N TRP A 109 -2.18 6.96 4.03
CA TRP A 109 -1.41 8.11 4.50
C TRP A 109 -0.52 7.80 5.70
N LYS A 110 -0.98 6.98 6.65
CA LYS A 110 -0.15 6.56 7.78
C LYS A 110 1.03 5.70 7.31
N ILE A 111 0.80 4.76 6.39
CA ILE A 111 1.82 3.84 5.88
C ILE A 111 2.84 4.55 4.99
N SER A 112 2.39 5.49 4.15
CA SER A 112 3.27 6.26 3.24
C SER A 112 4.26 7.16 3.98
N ASN A 113 4.02 7.47 5.26
CA ASN A 113 4.93 8.25 6.10
C ASN A 113 6.02 7.41 6.80
N GLY A 114 6.05 6.09 6.58
CA GLY A 114 7.05 5.19 7.19
C GLY A 114 7.84 4.38 6.16
N ALA A 115 7.16 3.48 5.43
CA ALA A 115 7.81 2.52 4.53
C ALA A 115 7.00 2.20 3.25
N GLY A 116 5.83 2.84 3.06
CA GLY A 116 5.00 2.65 1.86
C GLY A 116 5.39 3.57 0.70
N LEU A 117 4.80 3.31 -0.46
CA LEU A 117 4.86 4.23 -1.60
C LEU A 117 4.37 5.63 -1.17
N THR A 118 5.05 6.66 -1.65
CA THR A 118 4.66 8.04 -1.32
C THR A 118 3.24 8.30 -1.81
N PHE A 119 2.38 8.76 -0.90
CA PHE A 119 1.03 9.21 -1.22
C PHE A 119 1.06 10.73 -1.40
N TYR A 120 0.96 11.20 -2.64
CA TYR A 120 1.09 12.62 -2.97
C TYR A 120 -0.20 13.38 -2.77
N GLY A 121 -1.35 12.75 -3.01
CA GLY A 121 -2.60 13.49 -3.03
C GLY A 121 -3.75 12.77 -3.72
N LEU A 122 -4.78 13.54 -4.02
CA LEU A 122 -6.01 13.06 -4.65
C LEU A 122 -6.34 13.89 -5.88
N THR A 123 -6.99 13.23 -6.83
CA THR A 123 -7.65 13.86 -7.97
C THR A 123 -9.02 13.22 -8.18
N LYS A 124 -9.80 13.75 -9.12
CA LYS A 124 -11.10 13.22 -9.50
C LYS A 124 -11.21 13.15 -11.01
N ASP A 125 -11.51 11.95 -11.48
CA ASP A 125 -11.72 11.67 -12.89
C ASP A 125 -12.95 12.46 -13.39
N PRO A 126 -12.81 13.34 -14.40
CA PRO A 126 -13.92 14.14 -14.89
C PRO A 126 -14.96 13.30 -15.63
N GLU A 127 -14.61 12.12 -16.15
CA GLU A 127 -15.54 11.24 -16.87
C GLU A 127 -16.30 10.37 -15.88
N THR A 128 -15.59 9.61 -15.03
CA THR A 128 -16.23 8.66 -14.11
C THR A 128 -16.72 9.30 -12.82
N LYS A 129 -16.28 10.53 -12.52
CA LYS A 129 -16.51 11.24 -11.24
C LYS A 129 -15.95 10.53 -10.01
N GLU A 130 -15.09 9.53 -10.21
CA GLU A 130 -14.47 8.78 -9.12
C GLU A 130 -13.18 9.46 -8.66
N PHE A 131 -12.88 9.31 -7.38
CA PHE A 131 -11.62 9.76 -6.82
C PHE A 131 -10.49 8.80 -7.18
N MET A 132 -9.30 9.37 -7.40
CA MET A 132 -8.09 8.64 -7.67
C MET A 132 -6.99 9.09 -6.73
N MET A 133 -6.24 8.12 -6.19
CA MET A 133 -5.06 8.38 -5.39
C MET A 133 -3.87 8.62 -6.31
N ILE A 134 -3.12 9.68 -6.03
CA ILE A 134 -1.87 10.02 -6.70
C ILE A 134 -0.74 9.44 -5.84
N ILE A 135 -0.11 8.37 -6.32
CA ILE A 135 0.92 7.64 -5.56
C ILE A 135 2.21 7.54 -6.38
N GLN A 136 3.32 7.31 -5.69
CA GLN A 136 4.61 7.03 -6.31
C GLN A 136 4.50 5.86 -7.30
N PHE A 137 5.00 6.07 -8.52
CA PHE A 137 5.14 5.01 -9.49
C PHE A 137 6.30 4.10 -9.05
N ALA A 138 6.05 2.80 -8.91
CA ALA A 138 7.07 1.80 -8.62
C ALA A 138 7.52 1.17 -9.94
N ASP A 139 8.72 1.54 -10.42
CA ASP A 139 9.31 1.07 -11.67
C ASP A 139 10.33 -0.07 -11.49
N GLU A 140 10.79 -0.33 -10.28
CA GLU A 140 11.68 -1.43 -9.90
C GLU A 140 11.01 -2.82 -9.88
N GLY A 141 9.80 -2.94 -10.42
CA GLY A 141 9.04 -4.19 -10.49
C GLY A 141 8.08 -4.38 -9.32
N ASN A 142 7.70 -5.64 -9.07
CA ASN A 142 6.76 -6.00 -8.01
C ASN A 142 7.31 -7.18 -7.20
N LEU A 143 6.76 -7.40 -6.00
CA LEU A 143 7.19 -8.49 -5.12
C LEU A 143 6.92 -9.89 -5.69
N ARG A 144 6.29 -10.05 -6.87
CA ARG A 144 6.37 -11.31 -7.65
C ARG A 144 7.74 -11.43 -8.31
N ILE A 145 8.80 -11.19 -7.54
CA ILE A 145 10.03 -11.92 -7.76
C ILE A 145 9.64 -13.40 -7.64
N ASP A 146 10.13 -14.24 -8.55
CA ASP A 146 9.93 -15.69 -8.56
C ASP A 146 10.63 -16.33 -7.34
N LEU A 147 10.34 -15.88 -6.13
CA LEU A 147 10.85 -16.38 -4.87
C LEU A 147 9.64 -16.75 -4.01
N LYS A 148 9.51 -18.04 -3.72
CA LYS A 148 8.53 -18.56 -2.77
C LYS A 148 9.15 -18.52 -1.39
N HIS A 149 8.49 -17.91 -0.40
CA HIS A 149 9.06 -17.83 0.95
C HIS A 149 8.97 -19.17 1.68
N LYS A 150 7.84 -19.88 1.51
CA LYS A 150 7.50 -21.18 2.11
C LYS A 150 7.26 -21.20 3.62
N ASP A 151 7.56 -20.11 4.32
CA ASP A 151 7.38 -19.98 5.78
C ASP A 151 7.02 -18.54 6.17
N PHE A 152 6.13 -17.92 5.41
CA PHE A 152 5.77 -16.54 5.65
C PHE A 152 4.74 -16.44 6.78
N HIS A 153 5.11 -15.82 7.90
CA HIS A 153 4.22 -15.59 9.05
C HIS A 153 4.63 -14.32 9.80
N SER A 154 3.79 -13.83 10.73
CA SER A 154 4.04 -12.58 11.46
C SER A 154 5.35 -12.59 12.25
N GLY A 155 5.75 -13.73 12.82
CA GLY A 155 7.07 -13.91 13.44
C GLY A 155 8.29 -13.74 12.51
N ASN A 156 8.13 -13.84 11.19
CA ASN A 156 9.18 -13.61 10.19
C ASN A 156 9.11 -12.19 9.59
N ILE A 157 8.33 -11.30 10.22
CA ILE A 157 8.28 -9.88 9.91
C ILE A 157 8.98 -9.11 11.03
N LEU A 158 10.10 -8.48 10.71
CA LEU A 158 10.90 -7.70 11.66
C LEU A 158 10.61 -6.20 11.53
N GLN A 159 10.63 -5.48 12.64
CA GLN A 159 10.37 -4.03 12.68
C GLN A 159 11.47 -3.29 13.44
N THR A 160 12.17 -2.38 12.75
CA THR A 160 13.20 -1.51 13.34
C THR A 160 12.99 -0.03 12.95
N GLY A 161 11.74 0.37 12.74
CA GLY A 161 11.35 1.65 12.12
C GLY A 161 10.98 1.49 10.65
N THR A 162 11.54 0.48 9.99
CA THR A 162 11.13 -0.06 8.70
C THR A 162 10.72 -1.53 8.88
N THR A 163 9.81 -2.01 8.03
CA THR A 163 9.35 -3.40 8.04
C THR A 163 10.18 -4.24 7.07
N PHE A 164 10.69 -5.38 7.56
CA PHE A 164 11.49 -6.31 6.78
C PHE A 164 10.90 -7.72 6.84
N ILE A 165 10.96 -8.44 5.74
CA ILE A 165 10.72 -9.89 5.71
C ILE A 165 12.06 -10.57 6.02
N SER A 166 12.05 -11.58 6.89
CA SER A 166 13.22 -12.31 7.34
C SER A 166 13.02 -13.83 7.24
N ASP A 167 14.08 -14.58 7.54
CA ASP A 167 14.08 -16.05 7.56
C ASP A 167 13.74 -16.72 6.22
N PHE A 168 14.61 -16.50 5.24
CA PHE A 168 14.53 -17.10 3.92
C PHE A 168 15.11 -18.53 3.85
N GLY A 169 15.29 -19.21 5.00
CA GLY A 169 15.96 -20.52 5.08
C GLY A 169 15.28 -21.61 4.25
N LEU A 170 13.97 -21.47 4.02
CA LEU A 170 13.15 -22.39 3.22
C LEU A 170 12.80 -21.83 1.83
N SER A 171 13.24 -20.60 1.52
CA SER A 171 12.86 -19.92 0.29
C SER A 171 13.58 -20.47 -0.92
N GLY A 172 12.94 -20.36 -2.09
CA GLY A 172 13.56 -20.80 -3.34
C GLY A 172 12.84 -20.30 -4.59
N PRO A 173 13.46 -20.48 -5.77
CA PRO A 173 12.90 -20.03 -7.04
C PRO A 173 11.50 -20.60 -7.29
N ALA A 174 10.59 -19.80 -7.84
CA ALA A 174 9.21 -20.23 -8.08
C ALA A 174 9.12 -21.35 -9.14
N ASN A 175 10.11 -21.43 -10.02
CA ASN A 175 10.23 -22.40 -11.12
C ASN A 175 10.94 -23.71 -10.73
N GLU A 176 11.50 -23.82 -9.52
CA GLU A 176 12.13 -25.04 -9.02
C GLU A 176 11.22 -25.73 -7.99
N GLN A 177 10.55 -26.81 -8.41
CA GLN A 177 9.95 -27.77 -7.49
C GLN A 177 10.92 -28.94 -7.30
N LYS A 178 11.29 -29.20 -6.05
CA LYS A 178 12.14 -30.36 -5.72
C LYS A 178 11.23 -31.57 -5.59
N SER A 179 11.65 -32.71 -6.14
CA SER A 179 10.86 -33.94 -6.24
C SER A 179 10.48 -34.60 -4.89
N ASP A 180 11.01 -34.10 -3.76
CA ASP A 180 10.78 -34.63 -2.41
C ASP A 180 9.78 -33.81 -1.57
N ASP A 181 8.97 -32.95 -2.19
CA ASP A 181 8.02 -31.98 -1.57
C ASP A 181 6.88 -32.57 -0.71
N LYS A 182 6.94 -33.84 -0.25
CA LYS A 182 5.92 -34.40 0.67
C LYS A 182 6.03 -33.88 2.11
N VAL A 183 7.13 -33.24 2.47
CA VAL A 183 7.29 -32.65 3.80
C VAL A 183 6.66 -31.26 3.79
N VAL A 184 5.59 -31.10 4.56
CA VAL A 184 4.95 -29.79 4.77
C VAL A 184 5.80 -28.99 5.74
N TYR A 185 6.27 -27.83 5.28
CA TYR A 185 6.98 -26.85 6.09
C TYR A 185 6.07 -25.64 6.36
N GLY A 186 6.29 -24.98 7.49
CA GLY A 186 5.62 -23.74 7.85
C GLY A 186 4.90 -23.78 9.20
N VAL A 187 4.37 -22.63 9.62
CA VAL A 187 3.62 -22.48 10.87
C VAL A 187 2.12 -22.66 10.62
N MET A 188 1.50 -23.61 11.34
CA MET A 188 0.21 -24.24 11.02
C MET A 188 -1.06 -23.38 10.76
N PRO A 189 -1.18 -22.11 11.15
CA PRO A 189 -2.29 -21.29 10.64
C PRO A 189 -1.98 -20.53 9.35
N TYR A 190 -0.71 -20.39 8.99
CA TYR A 190 -0.26 -19.62 7.81
C TYR A 190 -0.05 -20.50 6.58
N ILE A 191 -0.10 -21.82 6.72
CA ILE A 191 0.05 -22.78 5.62
C ILE A 191 -1.25 -22.84 4.83
N ALA A 192 -1.14 -22.73 3.50
CA ALA A 192 -2.28 -22.79 2.61
C ALA A 192 -2.92 -24.20 2.58
N PRO A 193 -4.26 -24.32 2.45
CA PRO A 193 -4.94 -25.62 2.50
C PRO A 193 -4.45 -26.61 1.45
N GLU A 194 -4.08 -26.16 0.26
CA GLU A 194 -3.51 -27.04 -0.77
C GLU A 194 -2.19 -27.67 -0.30
N VAL A 195 -1.33 -26.89 0.36
CA VAL A 195 -0.05 -27.37 0.89
C VAL A 195 -0.25 -28.34 2.05
N LEU A 196 -1.23 -28.09 2.94
CA LEU A 196 -1.61 -29.02 4.01
C LEU A 196 -2.12 -30.36 3.47
N ASN A 197 -2.78 -30.34 2.31
CA ASN A 197 -3.25 -31.54 1.60
C ASN A 197 -2.14 -32.25 0.81
N GLY A 198 -0.90 -31.75 0.85
CA GLY A 198 0.24 -32.34 0.16
C GLY A 198 0.37 -31.93 -1.30
N GLU A 199 -0.40 -30.93 -1.75
CA GLU A 199 -0.22 -30.34 -3.09
C GLU A 199 1.05 -29.47 -3.12
N PRO A 200 1.66 -29.27 -4.30
CA PRO A 200 2.90 -28.50 -4.41
C PRO A 200 2.75 -27.04 -3.99
N TYR A 201 3.77 -26.50 -3.32
CA TYR A 201 3.80 -25.09 -2.92
C TYR A 201 3.81 -24.15 -4.14
N THR A 202 2.91 -23.16 -4.13
CA THR A 202 2.77 -22.15 -5.20
C THR A 202 2.93 -20.73 -4.67
N SER A 203 3.05 -19.75 -5.57
CA SER A 203 3.00 -18.33 -5.17
C SER A 203 1.67 -17.94 -4.52
N SER A 204 0.58 -18.63 -4.84
CA SER A 204 -0.71 -18.42 -4.16
C SER A 204 -0.68 -18.88 -2.71
N SER A 205 0.21 -19.82 -2.36
CA SER A 205 0.37 -20.29 -1.00
C SER A 205 0.99 -19.21 -0.10
N ASP A 206 1.97 -18.44 -0.59
CA ASP A 206 2.48 -17.25 0.12
C ASP A 206 1.39 -16.16 0.26
N ILE A 207 0.53 -15.99 -0.75
CA ILE A 207 -0.59 -15.03 -0.71
C ILE A 207 -1.61 -15.42 0.36
N TYR A 208 -1.89 -16.71 0.54
CA TYR A 208 -2.72 -17.19 1.64
C TYR A 208 -2.12 -16.78 2.99
N SER A 209 -0.82 -17.01 3.19
CA SER A 209 -0.11 -16.62 4.41
C SER A 209 -0.20 -15.11 4.69
N VAL A 210 -0.05 -14.27 3.66
CA VAL A 210 -0.30 -12.81 3.74
C VAL A 210 -1.71 -12.52 4.23
N GLY A 211 -2.72 -13.22 3.69
CA GLY A 211 -4.12 -13.06 4.10
C GLY A 211 -4.35 -13.37 5.58
N VAL A 212 -3.71 -14.42 6.10
CA VAL A 212 -3.77 -14.81 7.51
C VAL A 212 -3.10 -13.74 8.40
N ILE A 213 -1.94 -13.22 8.00
CA ILE A 213 -1.26 -12.12 8.71
C ILE A 213 -2.15 -10.86 8.73
N MET A 214 -2.78 -10.52 7.61
CA MET A 214 -3.69 -9.37 7.54
C MET A 214 -4.89 -9.52 8.48
N ALA A 215 -5.44 -10.73 8.61
CA ALA A 215 -6.52 -11.03 9.55
C ALA A 215 -6.05 -10.93 11.01
N GLU A 216 -4.85 -11.45 11.32
CA GLU A 216 -4.22 -11.31 12.64
C GLU A 216 -4.05 -9.84 13.03
N LEU A 217 -3.42 -9.05 12.15
CA LEU A 217 -3.19 -7.62 12.38
C LEU A 217 -4.50 -6.83 12.54
N SER A 218 -5.52 -7.16 11.74
CA SER A 218 -6.82 -6.48 11.80
C SER A 218 -7.61 -6.82 13.06
N SER A 219 -7.50 -8.05 13.56
CA SER A 219 -8.21 -8.52 14.75
C SER A 219 -7.46 -8.27 16.05
N GLY A 220 -6.15 -8.03 15.98
CA GLY A 220 -5.25 -7.96 17.14
C GLY A 220 -5.09 -9.30 17.86
N LYS A 221 -5.47 -10.42 17.23
CA LYS A 221 -5.42 -11.77 17.80
C LYS A 221 -4.70 -12.72 16.84
N PRO A 222 -3.87 -13.63 17.36
CA PRO A 222 -3.30 -14.69 16.54
C PRO A 222 -4.39 -15.51 15.84
N PRO A 223 -4.10 -16.04 14.64
CA PRO A 223 -5.03 -16.95 13.97
C PRO A 223 -5.36 -18.13 14.88
N PHE A 224 -6.64 -18.51 14.93
CA PHE A 224 -7.13 -19.59 15.80
C PHE A 224 -6.70 -19.48 17.28
N TYR A 225 -6.59 -18.26 17.83
CA TYR A 225 -6.17 -18.00 19.23
C TYR A 225 -6.90 -18.81 20.32
N ASN A 226 -8.06 -19.39 20.02
CA ASN A 226 -8.87 -20.20 20.91
C ASN A 226 -8.72 -21.72 20.70
N LYS A 227 -7.81 -22.17 19.81
CA LYS A 227 -7.52 -23.57 19.52
C LYS A 227 -6.04 -23.85 19.72
N LYS A 228 -5.70 -25.10 20.05
CA LYS A 228 -4.30 -25.54 20.04
C LYS A 228 -3.83 -25.73 18.60
N HIS A 229 -2.61 -25.29 18.31
CA HIS A 229 -2.01 -25.43 16.97
C HIS A 229 -1.38 -26.82 16.84
N ASP A 230 -2.22 -27.85 16.80
CA ASP A 230 -1.83 -29.25 16.70
C ASP A 230 -2.51 -29.94 15.51
N LEU A 231 -2.26 -31.24 15.32
CA LEU A 231 -2.79 -32.03 14.20
C LEU A 231 -4.33 -31.93 14.08
N SER A 232 -5.03 -31.71 15.18
CA SER A 232 -6.49 -31.53 15.18
C SER A 232 -6.90 -30.23 14.48
N LEU A 233 -6.09 -29.18 14.61
CA LEU A 233 -6.30 -27.93 13.87
C LEU A 233 -5.97 -28.14 12.39
N ALA A 234 -4.88 -28.86 12.07
CA ALA A 234 -4.48 -29.14 10.69
C ALA A 234 -5.57 -29.86 9.89
N LEU A 235 -6.27 -30.82 10.52
CA LEU A 235 -7.36 -31.57 9.90
C LEU A 235 -8.67 -30.77 9.78
N ALA A 236 -8.76 -29.62 10.47
CA ALA A 236 -9.99 -28.82 10.54
C ALA A 236 -9.96 -27.58 9.63
N ILE A 237 -8.85 -27.29 8.95
CA ILE A 237 -8.64 -26.11 8.12
C ILE A 237 -8.28 -26.48 6.68
#